data_AF-X6F891-F1
#
_entry.id   AF-X6F891-F1
#
_cell.length_a   1.000
_cell.length_b   1.000
_cell.length_c   1.000
_cell.angle_alpha   90.00
_cell.angle_beta   90.00
_cell.angle_gamma   90.00
#
_symmetry.space_group_name_H-M   'P 1'
#
loop_
_entity.id
_entity.type
_entity.pdbx_description
1 polymer ?
#
loop_
_entity_poly.entity_id
_entity_poly.type
_entity_poly.pdbx_seq_one_letter_code
_entity_poly.pdbx_strand_id
1 'polypeptide(L)'
;MARIVMKFGGTSVADIARIRNVARHVKREVDAGHEVAVVVSAMAGKTNELVGWTREASPMHDAREYDAVVASGEQVTAGLLAITLQNMGVHARSWQGWQIPIKTDNAHGAARILDIDGAFLVKRFGEGQVAVIAGFQGIGPDNRIATLGRGGSDTSAVAIAAAIKADRCDIYTDVDGVYTTDPRIEPKARRLAKISFEEMLEMASLGAKVLQVRSVELAMVHRVRTFVRSSFDDPDAPGMGDLLNPPGTLICDEEEIVEQQVVTGIAYAKDEAQISLRRVGDRPGVAAGIFGPLAEANINVDMIVQNISEDGKLTDMTFTVPSGDVDKALAVLDRLKAEIGYDVVQSEAGMSKVSVIGIGMRSHAGVAATAFKALADKAINIRAITTSEIKISILIDGPYTELAVRTLHSVYGLDKQ
;
A
#
# COMPACT_ATOMS: atom_id res chain seq x y z
N MET A 1 10.73 14.33 -25.00
CA MET A 1 9.91 13.10 -25.11
C MET A 1 10.24 12.24 -23.91
N ALA A 2 9.23 11.86 -23.14
CA ALA A 2 9.38 11.10 -21.89
C ALA A 2 8.39 9.94 -21.91
N ARG A 3 8.68 8.87 -21.17
CA ARG A 3 7.81 7.72 -20.97
C ARG A 3 7.07 7.86 -19.65
N ILE A 4 5.75 7.85 -19.71
CA ILE A 4 4.89 8.01 -18.55
C ILE A 4 3.99 6.80 -18.45
N VAL A 5 3.98 6.17 -17.27
CA VAL A 5 2.94 5.21 -16.91
C VAL A 5 1.89 5.92 -16.09
N MET A 6 0.61 5.79 -16.45
CA MET A 6 -0.51 6.40 -15.73
C MET A 6 -1.45 5.31 -15.26
N LYS A 7 -1.61 5.14 -13.95
CA LYS A 7 -2.54 4.17 -13.37
C LYS A 7 -3.80 4.86 -12.90
N PHE A 8 -4.96 4.31 -13.25
CA PHE A 8 -6.26 4.80 -12.76
C PHE A 8 -6.97 3.74 -11.92
N GLY A 9 -7.24 4.06 -10.65
CA GLY A 9 -8.00 3.21 -9.74
C GLY A 9 -9.50 3.12 -10.07
N GLY A 10 -10.21 2.19 -9.43
CA GLY A 10 -11.61 1.89 -9.79
C GLY A 10 -12.58 3.07 -9.66
N THR A 11 -12.35 3.99 -8.70
CA THR A 11 -13.13 5.23 -8.55
C THR A 11 -12.88 6.21 -9.72
N SER A 12 -11.65 6.26 -10.23
CA SER A 12 -11.24 7.05 -11.40
C SER A 12 -11.89 6.57 -12.70
N VAL A 13 -12.37 5.32 -12.75
CA VAL A 13 -13.03 4.69 -13.91
C VAL A 13 -14.43 4.14 -13.57
N ALA A 14 -15.10 4.73 -12.56
CA ALA A 14 -16.36 4.20 -12.04
C ALA A 14 -17.50 4.12 -13.06
N ASP A 15 -17.48 4.99 -14.07
CA ASP A 15 -18.49 5.08 -15.13
C ASP A 15 -17.87 5.65 -16.43
N ILE A 16 -18.67 5.72 -17.49
CA ILE A 16 -18.21 6.22 -18.80
C ILE A 16 -17.80 7.70 -18.75
N ALA A 17 -18.44 8.53 -17.92
CA ALA A 17 -18.06 9.94 -17.80
C ALA A 17 -16.69 10.07 -17.13
N ARG A 18 -16.42 9.26 -16.12
CA ARG A 18 -15.10 9.14 -15.47
C ARG A 18 -14.04 8.61 -16.43
N ILE A 19 -14.36 7.60 -17.25
CA ILE A 19 -13.45 7.10 -18.29
C ILE A 19 -13.12 8.19 -19.32
N ARG A 20 -14.08 9.05 -19.71
CA ARG A 20 -13.79 10.23 -20.57
C ARG A 20 -12.86 11.22 -19.88
N ASN A 21 -13.02 11.45 -18.58
CA ASN A 21 -12.09 12.30 -17.83
C ASN A 21 -10.66 11.72 -17.81
N VAL A 22 -10.54 10.42 -17.57
CA VAL A 22 -9.27 9.69 -17.67
C VAL A 22 -8.66 9.82 -19.07
N ALA A 23 -9.47 9.68 -20.12
CA ALA A 23 -9.00 9.84 -21.49
C ALA A 23 -8.48 11.27 -21.78
N ARG A 24 -9.06 12.32 -21.15
CA ARG A 24 -8.51 13.69 -21.22
C ARG A 24 -7.14 13.80 -20.56
N HIS A 25 -6.95 13.23 -19.38
CA HIS A 25 -5.64 13.19 -18.71
C HIS A 25 -4.58 12.54 -19.60
N VAL A 26 -4.90 11.38 -20.18
CA VAL A 26 -4.01 10.65 -21.10
C VAL A 26 -3.74 11.46 -22.37
N LYS A 27 -4.77 12.04 -22.98
CA LYS A 27 -4.63 12.86 -24.19
C LYS A 27 -3.71 14.06 -23.96
N ARG A 28 -3.76 14.71 -22.80
CA ARG A 28 -2.87 15.83 -22.45
C ARG A 28 -1.40 15.42 -22.57
N GLU A 29 -1.03 14.29 -21.99
CA GLU A 29 0.36 13.80 -22.03
C GLU A 29 0.79 13.41 -23.44
N VAL A 30 -0.13 12.81 -24.22
CA VAL A 30 0.12 12.49 -25.64
C VAL A 30 0.33 13.77 -26.47
N ASP A 31 -0.53 14.78 -26.27
CA ASP A 31 -0.44 16.07 -26.98
C ASP A 31 0.85 16.84 -26.60
N ALA A 32 1.39 16.60 -25.39
CA ALA A 32 2.69 17.10 -24.96
C ALA A 32 3.89 16.32 -25.54
N GLY A 33 3.65 15.29 -26.36
CA GLY A 33 4.69 14.51 -27.04
C GLY A 33 5.35 13.43 -26.17
N HIS A 34 4.62 12.91 -25.18
CA HIS A 34 5.08 11.80 -24.33
C HIS A 34 4.63 10.43 -24.89
N GLU A 35 5.43 9.41 -24.59
CA GLU A 35 5.08 8.00 -24.80
C GLU A 35 4.29 7.52 -23.57
N VAL A 36 3.04 7.09 -23.76
CA VAL A 36 2.13 6.82 -22.64
C VAL A 36 1.67 5.36 -22.60
N ALA A 37 1.88 4.73 -21.44
CA ALA A 37 1.19 3.51 -21.05
C ALA A 37 0.18 3.82 -19.95
N VAL A 38 -1.03 3.28 -20.06
CA VAL A 38 -2.11 3.47 -19.11
C VAL A 38 -2.43 2.14 -18.47
N VAL A 39 -2.43 2.05 -17.14
CA VAL A 39 -2.88 0.86 -16.41
C VAL A 39 -4.23 1.16 -15.77
N VAL A 40 -5.22 0.30 -15.98
CA VAL A 40 -6.56 0.50 -15.41
C VAL A 40 -6.95 -0.64 -14.49
N SER A 41 -7.63 -0.29 -13.39
CA SER A 41 -8.37 -1.24 -12.55
C SER A 41 -9.76 -1.53 -13.13
N ALA A 42 -10.44 -2.55 -12.62
CA ALA A 42 -11.87 -2.73 -12.87
C ALA A 42 -12.66 -1.49 -12.39
N MET A 43 -13.81 -1.25 -13.03
CA MET A 43 -14.73 -0.19 -12.61
C MET A 43 -15.17 -0.38 -11.15
N ALA A 44 -15.43 0.71 -10.44
CA ALA A 44 -15.82 0.68 -9.02
C ALA A 44 -16.92 -0.36 -8.72
N GLY A 45 -16.67 -1.22 -7.73
CA GLY A 45 -17.60 -2.28 -7.31
C GLY A 45 -17.52 -3.58 -8.12
N LYS A 46 -16.99 -3.58 -9.35
CA LYS A 46 -16.99 -4.76 -10.22
C LYS A 46 -16.12 -5.90 -9.74
N THR A 47 -14.93 -5.63 -9.20
CA THR A 47 -14.11 -6.66 -8.57
C THR A 47 -14.86 -7.36 -7.43
N ASN A 48 -15.57 -6.60 -6.59
CA ASN A 48 -16.32 -7.17 -5.46
C ASN A 48 -17.50 -8.04 -5.92
N GLU A 49 -18.21 -7.62 -6.97
CA GLU A 49 -19.27 -8.41 -7.60
C GLU A 49 -18.72 -9.73 -8.15
N LEU A 50 -17.63 -9.69 -8.91
CA LEU A 50 -16.97 -10.89 -9.47
C LEU A 50 -16.49 -11.84 -8.38
N VAL A 51 -15.88 -11.32 -7.31
CA VAL A 51 -15.49 -12.11 -6.12
C VAL A 51 -16.71 -12.67 -5.38
N GLY A 52 -17.83 -11.94 -5.35
CA GLY A 52 -19.09 -12.43 -4.80
C GLY A 52 -19.57 -13.66 -5.57
N TRP A 53 -19.61 -13.59 -6.90
CA TRP A 53 -20.04 -14.70 -7.75
C TRP A 53 -19.16 -15.94 -7.64
N THR A 54 -17.83 -15.79 -7.52
CA THR A 54 -16.96 -16.97 -7.33
C THR A 54 -17.27 -17.69 -6.03
N ARG A 55 -17.53 -16.94 -4.94
CA ARG A 55 -17.92 -17.51 -3.63
C ARG A 55 -19.32 -18.11 -3.64
N GLU A 56 -20.28 -17.48 -4.31
CA GLU A 56 -21.64 -18.00 -4.47
C GLU A 56 -21.66 -19.28 -5.32
N ALA A 57 -20.85 -19.34 -6.37
CA ALA A 57 -20.73 -20.52 -7.22
C ALA A 57 -20.15 -21.72 -6.45
N SER A 58 -19.13 -21.49 -5.61
CA SER A 58 -18.66 -22.46 -4.62
C SER A 58 -17.80 -21.78 -3.57
N PRO A 59 -18.02 -21.98 -2.25
CA PRO A 59 -17.13 -21.46 -1.22
C PRO A 59 -15.69 -22.02 -1.28
N MET A 60 -15.54 -23.24 -1.83
CA MET A 60 -14.25 -23.90 -2.06
C MET A 60 -14.11 -24.12 -3.56
N HIS A 61 -13.35 -23.24 -4.23
CA HIS A 61 -13.12 -23.29 -5.67
C HIS A 61 -11.63 -23.21 -5.99
N ASP A 62 -11.27 -23.65 -7.20
CA ASP A 62 -9.92 -23.52 -7.73
C ASP A 62 -9.57 -22.05 -7.96
N ALA A 63 -8.45 -21.61 -7.39
CA ALA A 63 -7.97 -20.23 -7.51
C ALA A 63 -7.67 -19.83 -8.97
N ARG A 64 -7.43 -20.78 -9.87
CA ARG A 64 -7.25 -20.54 -11.31
C ARG A 64 -8.51 -20.02 -11.99
N GLU A 65 -9.67 -20.55 -11.59
CA GLU A 65 -10.95 -20.08 -12.13
C GLU A 65 -11.39 -18.78 -11.46
N TYR A 66 -11.03 -18.59 -10.18
CA TYR A 66 -11.14 -17.27 -9.54
C TYR A 66 -10.39 -16.19 -10.34
N ASP A 67 -9.13 -16.45 -10.68
CA ASP A 67 -8.32 -15.50 -11.44
C ASP A 67 -8.90 -15.19 -12.82
N ALA A 68 -9.41 -16.22 -13.52
CA ALA A 68 -10.07 -16.04 -14.81
C ALA A 68 -11.31 -15.15 -14.72
N VAL A 69 -12.13 -15.32 -13.67
CA VAL A 69 -13.34 -14.52 -13.45
C VAL A 69 -12.98 -13.09 -13.06
N VAL A 70 -12.13 -12.89 -12.06
CA VAL A 70 -11.88 -11.55 -11.50
C VAL A 70 -11.10 -10.68 -12.46
N ALA A 71 -10.13 -11.24 -13.21
CA ALA A 71 -9.36 -10.48 -14.19
C ALA A 71 -10.21 -9.90 -15.33
N SER A 72 -11.42 -10.43 -15.57
CA SER A 72 -12.33 -9.92 -16.61
C SER A 72 -12.76 -8.47 -16.38
N GLY A 73 -12.75 -8.00 -15.12
CA GLY A 73 -13.12 -6.63 -14.76
C GLY A 73 -12.21 -5.60 -15.41
N GLU A 74 -10.89 -5.77 -15.31
CA GLU A 74 -9.90 -4.89 -15.93
C GLU A 74 -9.92 -4.96 -17.46
N GLN A 75 -10.26 -6.13 -18.04
CA GLN A 75 -10.36 -6.30 -19.50
C GLN A 75 -11.43 -5.37 -20.08
N VAL A 76 -12.59 -5.28 -19.43
CA VAL A 76 -13.70 -4.38 -19.81
C VAL A 76 -13.25 -2.93 -19.75
N THR A 77 -12.65 -2.49 -18.64
CA THR A 77 -12.19 -1.09 -18.49
C THR A 77 -11.14 -0.73 -19.54
N ALA A 78 -10.17 -1.60 -19.79
CA ALA A 78 -9.10 -1.35 -20.76
C ALA A 78 -9.66 -1.16 -22.18
N GLY A 79 -10.64 -1.99 -22.58
CA GLY A 79 -11.34 -1.85 -23.85
C GLY A 79 -12.13 -0.53 -23.95
N LEU A 80 -12.90 -0.20 -22.92
CA LEU A 80 -13.70 1.04 -22.88
C LEU A 80 -12.84 2.30 -22.96
N LEU A 81 -11.71 2.33 -22.24
CA LEU A 81 -10.79 3.46 -22.30
C LEU A 81 -10.11 3.57 -23.66
N ALA A 82 -9.68 2.45 -24.26
CA ALA A 82 -9.09 2.47 -25.60
C ALA A 82 -10.07 3.00 -26.66
N ILE A 83 -11.35 2.58 -26.63
CA ILE A 83 -12.41 3.11 -27.50
C ILE A 83 -12.60 4.62 -27.29
N THR A 84 -12.60 5.05 -26.03
CA THR A 84 -12.80 6.47 -25.69
C THR A 84 -11.65 7.33 -26.20
N LEU A 85 -10.40 6.87 -26.06
CA LEU A 85 -9.21 7.54 -26.60
C LEU A 85 -9.24 7.61 -28.13
N GLN A 86 -9.61 6.53 -28.81
CA GLN A 86 -9.75 6.50 -30.26
C GLN A 86 -10.79 7.52 -30.74
N ASN A 87 -11.93 7.65 -30.05
CA ASN A 87 -12.94 8.66 -30.34
C ASN A 87 -12.42 10.10 -30.15
N MET A 88 -11.35 10.29 -29.38
CA MET A 88 -10.66 11.57 -29.17
C MET A 88 -9.47 11.78 -30.13
N GLY A 89 -9.31 10.91 -31.13
CA GLY A 89 -8.23 10.97 -32.12
C GLY A 89 -6.89 10.44 -31.63
N VAL A 90 -6.84 9.79 -30.47
CA VAL A 90 -5.62 9.18 -29.93
C VAL A 90 -5.52 7.74 -30.42
N HIS A 91 -4.42 7.38 -31.08
CA HIS A 91 -4.15 6.00 -31.48
C HIS A 91 -3.91 5.15 -30.23
N ALA A 92 -4.93 4.43 -29.75
CA ALA A 92 -4.85 3.63 -28.52
C ALA A 92 -5.25 2.17 -28.75
N ARG A 93 -4.69 1.25 -27.96
CA ARG A 93 -5.07 -0.17 -27.99
C ARG A 93 -5.04 -0.79 -26.60
N SER A 94 -6.04 -1.62 -26.29
CA SER A 94 -6.08 -2.39 -25.05
C SER A 94 -5.17 -3.62 -25.13
N TRP A 95 -4.47 -3.91 -24.05
CA TRP A 95 -3.59 -5.07 -23.90
C TRP A 95 -3.85 -5.77 -22.58
N GLN A 96 -4.01 -7.09 -22.64
CA GLN A 96 -4.15 -7.93 -21.47
C GLN A 96 -2.79 -8.41 -20.95
N GLY A 97 -2.70 -8.82 -19.69
CA GLY A 97 -1.43 -9.23 -19.07
C GLY A 97 -0.78 -10.46 -19.71
N TRP A 98 -1.52 -11.24 -20.49
CA TRP A 98 -0.99 -12.34 -21.30
C TRP A 98 -0.52 -11.91 -22.70
N GLN A 99 -1.01 -10.77 -23.22
CA GLN A 99 -0.59 -10.22 -24.51
C GLN A 99 0.72 -9.42 -24.41
N ILE A 100 0.96 -8.81 -23.25
CA ILE A 100 2.25 -8.27 -22.82
C ILE A 100 2.66 -9.14 -21.65
N PRO A 101 3.40 -10.25 -21.84
CA PRO A 101 3.53 -11.32 -20.87
C PRO A 101 4.11 -10.83 -19.52
N ILE A 102 3.24 -10.46 -18.59
CA ILE A 102 3.58 -10.17 -17.19
C ILE A 102 3.70 -11.53 -16.51
N LYS A 103 4.89 -12.12 -16.52
CA LYS A 103 5.11 -13.47 -16.01
C LYS A 103 5.00 -13.46 -14.49
N THR A 104 4.28 -14.43 -13.94
CA THR A 104 4.10 -14.58 -12.50
C THR A 104 4.48 -15.98 -12.02
N ASP A 105 4.58 -16.14 -10.70
CA ASP A 105 4.52 -17.46 -10.08
C ASP A 105 3.10 -18.07 -10.18
N ASN A 106 2.94 -19.28 -9.63
CA ASN A 106 1.69 -20.04 -9.70
C ASN A 106 0.76 -19.80 -8.49
N ALA A 107 1.01 -18.75 -7.69
CA ALA A 107 0.24 -18.43 -6.50
C ALA A 107 -1.05 -17.66 -6.86
N HIS A 108 -1.96 -18.31 -7.58
CA HIS A 108 -3.23 -17.75 -8.03
C HIS A 108 -3.99 -17.01 -6.91
N GLY A 109 -4.59 -15.86 -7.24
CA GLY A 109 -5.22 -14.94 -6.29
C GLY A 109 -4.28 -13.95 -5.60
N ALA A 110 -2.96 -14.22 -5.57
CA ALA A 110 -1.97 -13.38 -4.88
C ALA A 110 -0.57 -13.46 -5.52
N ALA A 111 -0.51 -13.68 -6.83
CA ALA A 111 0.70 -14.02 -7.54
C ALA A 111 1.78 -12.93 -7.45
N ARG A 112 3.04 -13.32 -7.62
CA ARG A 112 4.18 -12.41 -7.66
C ARG A 112 4.67 -12.24 -9.09
N ILE A 113 4.90 -10.99 -9.51
CA ILE A 113 5.53 -10.69 -10.81
C ILE A 113 6.98 -11.16 -10.76
N LEU A 114 7.39 -11.95 -11.75
CA LEU A 114 8.75 -12.46 -11.91
C LEU A 114 9.52 -11.71 -13.00
N ASP A 115 8.85 -11.38 -14.11
CA ASP A 115 9.49 -10.80 -15.29
C ASP A 115 8.46 -10.09 -16.19
N ILE A 116 8.90 -9.02 -16.86
CA ILE A 116 8.10 -8.26 -17.84
C ILE A 116 9.03 -7.80 -18.97
N ASP A 117 8.74 -8.23 -20.19
CA ASP A 117 9.41 -7.70 -21.39
C ASP A 117 8.69 -6.46 -21.91
N GLY A 118 9.32 -5.29 -21.71
CA GLY A 118 8.82 -4.00 -22.18
C GLY A 118 9.05 -3.72 -23.67
N ALA A 119 9.86 -4.52 -24.38
CA ALA A 119 10.29 -4.21 -25.75
C ALA A 119 9.12 -4.12 -26.74
N PHE A 120 8.10 -4.95 -26.55
CA PHE A 120 6.89 -4.90 -27.37
C PHE A 120 6.15 -3.57 -27.23
N LEU A 121 5.99 -3.08 -25.99
CA LEU A 121 5.35 -1.79 -25.72
C LEU A 121 6.15 -0.63 -26.30
N VAL A 122 7.48 -0.64 -26.12
CA VAL A 122 8.38 0.37 -26.67
C VAL A 122 8.27 0.45 -28.19
N LYS A 123 8.17 -0.69 -28.88
CA LYS A 123 7.92 -0.72 -30.32
C LYS A 123 6.59 -0.04 -30.71
N ARG A 124 5.52 -0.27 -29.94
CA ARG A 124 4.21 0.35 -30.18
C ARG A 124 4.22 1.86 -29.96
N PHE A 125 4.98 2.35 -28.98
CA PHE A 125 5.15 3.79 -28.80
C PHE A 125 5.77 4.46 -30.03
N GLY A 126 6.72 3.79 -30.70
CA GLY A 126 7.30 4.24 -31.97
C GLY A 126 6.28 4.35 -33.13
N GLU A 127 5.13 3.70 -33.02
CA GLU A 127 3.98 3.81 -33.96
C GLU A 127 2.96 4.88 -33.51
N GLY A 128 3.29 5.67 -32.48
CA GLY A 128 2.40 6.65 -31.85
C GLY A 128 1.23 6.02 -31.09
N GLN A 129 1.31 4.74 -30.73
CA GLN A 129 0.21 4.02 -30.08
C GLN A 129 0.30 4.10 -28.55
N VAL A 130 -0.76 4.59 -27.91
CA VAL A 130 -0.98 4.49 -26.46
C VAL A 130 -1.37 3.06 -26.08
N ALA A 131 -0.64 2.49 -25.13
CA ALA A 131 -0.93 1.16 -24.59
C ALA A 131 -1.87 1.27 -23.39
N VAL A 132 -3.08 0.70 -23.49
CA VAL A 132 -4.05 0.64 -22.38
C VAL A 132 -4.03 -0.77 -21.80
N ILE A 133 -3.34 -0.95 -20.70
CA ILE A 133 -3.04 -2.24 -20.08
C ILE A 133 -4.06 -2.53 -18.99
N ALA A 134 -4.65 -3.71 -19.03
CA ALA A 134 -5.44 -4.21 -17.93
C ALA A 134 -4.51 -4.59 -16.77
N GLY A 135 -4.61 -3.88 -15.65
CA GLY A 135 -3.78 -4.14 -14.47
C GLY A 135 -4.20 -5.41 -13.72
N PHE A 136 -3.60 -5.66 -12.56
CA PHE A 136 -3.97 -6.74 -11.63
C PHE A 136 -3.79 -8.18 -12.14
N GLN A 137 -3.56 -8.37 -13.45
CA GLN A 137 -3.41 -9.67 -14.09
C GLN A 137 -1.99 -9.90 -14.64
N GLY A 138 -1.61 -11.17 -14.74
CA GLY A 138 -0.42 -11.67 -15.40
C GLY A 138 -0.64 -13.08 -15.95
N ILE A 139 0.45 -13.76 -16.32
CA ILE A 139 0.44 -15.11 -16.86
C ILE A 139 1.34 -16.03 -16.02
N GLY A 140 0.73 -17.09 -15.47
CA GLY A 140 1.42 -18.13 -14.73
C GLY A 140 2.21 -19.08 -15.66
N PRO A 141 3.02 -19.99 -15.08
CA PRO A 141 3.90 -20.88 -15.84
C PRO A 141 3.17 -21.88 -16.74
N ASP A 142 1.90 -22.16 -16.48
CA ASP A 142 1.04 -23.05 -17.27
C ASP A 142 0.19 -22.30 -18.33
N ASN A 143 0.55 -21.03 -18.61
CA ASN A 143 -0.17 -20.12 -19.49
C ASN A 143 -1.61 -19.78 -19.04
N ARG A 144 -1.91 -19.90 -17.75
CA ARG A 144 -3.17 -19.39 -17.19
C ARG A 144 -3.04 -17.97 -16.70
N ILE A 145 -4.16 -17.26 -16.70
CA ILE A 145 -4.28 -15.94 -16.07
C ILE A 145 -4.01 -16.11 -14.57
N ALA A 146 -3.14 -15.25 -14.04
CA ALA A 146 -2.88 -15.14 -12.62
C ALA A 146 -3.22 -13.73 -12.14
N THR A 147 -3.78 -13.58 -10.95
CA THR A 147 -4.04 -12.26 -10.35
C THR A 147 -3.06 -11.94 -9.23
N LEU A 148 -2.73 -10.65 -9.09
CA LEU A 148 -1.66 -10.17 -8.21
C LEU A 148 -2.12 -9.87 -6.76
N GLY A 149 -3.40 -10.14 -6.47
CA GLY A 149 -4.02 -9.82 -5.19
C GLY A 149 -4.36 -8.33 -5.01
N ARG A 150 -4.72 -7.95 -3.77
CA ARG A 150 -5.20 -6.60 -3.44
C ARG A 150 -4.18 -5.54 -3.85
N GLY A 151 -4.65 -4.50 -4.55
CA GLY A 151 -3.83 -3.41 -5.07
C GLY A 151 -2.91 -3.81 -6.23
N GLY A 152 -3.16 -4.98 -6.84
CA GLY A 152 -2.34 -5.48 -7.95
C GLY A 152 -2.25 -4.55 -9.15
N SER A 153 -3.22 -3.66 -9.39
CA SER A 153 -3.09 -2.65 -10.47
C SER A 153 -2.00 -1.61 -10.20
N ASP A 154 -1.76 -1.23 -8.94
CA ASP A 154 -0.66 -0.32 -8.58
C ASP A 154 0.67 -1.03 -8.82
N THR A 155 0.77 -2.30 -8.40
CA THR A 155 1.95 -3.14 -8.66
C THR A 155 2.20 -3.31 -10.15
N SER A 156 1.15 -3.57 -10.95
CA SER A 156 1.27 -3.65 -12.42
C SER A 156 1.83 -2.36 -13.02
N ALA A 157 1.36 -1.20 -12.56
CA ALA A 157 1.81 0.09 -13.10
C ALA A 157 3.30 0.34 -12.85
N VAL A 158 3.75 0.13 -11.61
CA VAL A 158 5.17 0.27 -11.26
C VAL A 158 6.02 -0.77 -11.99
N ALA A 159 5.54 -2.01 -12.14
CA ALA A 159 6.26 -3.06 -12.85
C ALA A 159 6.41 -2.74 -14.35
N ILE A 160 5.35 -2.25 -14.99
CA ILE A 160 5.40 -1.79 -16.38
C ILE A 160 6.35 -0.60 -16.50
N ALA A 161 6.31 0.36 -15.56
CA ALA A 161 7.20 1.52 -15.54
C ALA A 161 8.68 1.10 -15.48
N ALA A 162 9.02 0.14 -14.61
CA ALA A 162 10.36 -0.44 -14.55
C ALA A 162 10.75 -1.11 -15.87
N ALA A 163 9.86 -1.93 -16.45
CA ALA A 163 10.12 -2.71 -17.67
C ALA A 163 10.36 -1.84 -18.91
N ILE A 164 9.62 -0.73 -19.05
CA ILE A 164 9.77 0.21 -20.18
C ILE A 164 10.78 1.33 -19.90
N LYS A 165 11.40 1.35 -18.71
CA LYS A 165 12.28 2.43 -18.23
C LYS A 165 11.58 3.78 -18.33
N ALA A 166 10.40 3.87 -17.71
CA ALA A 166 9.62 5.10 -17.66
C ALA A 166 10.32 6.18 -16.82
N ASP A 167 10.15 7.44 -17.21
CA ASP A 167 10.65 8.59 -16.46
C ASP A 167 9.82 8.82 -15.18
N ARG A 168 8.53 8.47 -15.20
CA ARG A 168 7.66 8.47 -14.01
C ARG A 168 6.47 7.51 -14.12
N CYS A 169 5.94 7.12 -12.96
CA CYS A 169 4.69 6.40 -12.80
C CYS A 169 3.70 7.26 -11.99
N ASP A 170 2.58 7.65 -12.60
CA ASP A 170 1.53 8.43 -11.96
C ASP A 170 0.40 7.51 -11.49
N ILE A 171 0.18 7.42 -10.18
CA ILE A 171 -0.92 6.69 -9.56
C ILE A 171 -2.07 7.66 -9.27
N TYR A 172 -3.11 7.60 -10.10
CA TYR A 172 -4.31 8.40 -9.98
C TYR A 172 -5.38 7.71 -9.13
N THR A 173 -5.77 8.38 -8.05
CA THR A 173 -6.79 7.95 -7.08
C THR A 173 -7.78 9.09 -6.78
N ASP A 174 -8.58 8.92 -5.74
CA ASP A 174 -9.55 9.88 -5.19
C ASP A 174 -8.96 10.91 -4.22
N VAL A 175 -7.68 10.77 -3.87
CA VAL A 175 -6.89 11.75 -3.10
C VAL A 175 -5.83 12.40 -3.99
N ASP A 176 -5.51 13.65 -3.72
CA ASP A 176 -4.58 14.46 -4.52
C ASP A 176 -3.11 14.32 -4.09
N GLY A 177 -2.82 13.45 -3.12
CA GLY A 177 -1.47 13.13 -2.69
C GLY A 177 -1.44 12.38 -1.35
N VAL A 178 -0.25 12.27 -0.78
CA VAL A 178 -0.01 11.75 0.57
C VAL A 178 0.03 12.94 1.52
N TYR A 179 -0.64 12.80 2.67
CA TYR A 179 -0.75 13.87 3.67
C TYR A 179 0.07 13.53 4.91
N THR A 180 0.44 14.56 5.69
CA THR A 180 1.13 14.40 6.98
C THR A 180 0.36 13.52 7.98
N THR A 181 -0.96 13.42 7.84
CA THR A 181 -1.80 12.38 8.46
C THR A 181 -3.15 12.30 7.72
N ASP A 182 -4.08 11.46 8.18
CA ASP A 182 -5.43 11.37 7.59
C ASP A 182 -6.22 12.68 7.78
N PRO A 183 -6.56 13.41 6.69
CA PRO A 183 -7.28 14.69 6.78
C PRO A 183 -8.68 14.59 7.40
N ARG A 184 -9.25 13.37 7.47
CA ARG A 184 -10.54 13.12 8.13
C ARG A 184 -10.42 13.15 9.65
N ILE A 185 -9.23 12.86 10.19
CA ILE A 185 -8.95 12.94 11.62
C ILE A 185 -8.40 14.31 11.97
N GLU A 186 -7.43 14.83 11.23
CA GLU A 186 -6.83 16.15 11.46
C GLU A 186 -7.05 17.03 10.22
N PRO A 187 -8.02 17.97 10.26
CA PRO A 187 -8.30 18.85 9.12
C PRO A 187 -7.12 19.76 8.70
N LYS A 188 -6.15 20.00 9.59
CA LYS A 188 -4.92 20.73 9.27
C LYS A 188 -3.82 19.85 8.67
N ALA A 189 -4.11 18.59 8.35
CA ALA A 189 -3.19 17.74 7.62
C ALA A 189 -2.82 18.40 6.29
N ARG A 190 -1.55 18.29 5.91
CA ARG A 190 -1.00 18.95 4.72
C ARG A 190 -0.51 17.91 3.74
N ARG A 191 -0.73 18.16 2.45
CA ARG A 191 -0.19 17.34 1.39
C ARG A 191 1.32 17.49 1.33
N LEU A 192 2.03 16.37 1.37
CA LEU A 192 3.48 16.31 1.20
C LEU A 192 3.83 16.57 -0.27
N ALA A 193 4.84 17.39 -0.54
CA ALA A 193 5.34 17.56 -1.90
C ALA A 193 6.18 16.34 -2.33
N LYS A 194 7.01 15.85 -1.41
CA LYS A 194 7.85 14.65 -1.57
C LYS A 194 7.81 13.80 -0.31
N ILE A 195 8.02 12.50 -0.47
CA ILE A 195 8.20 11.52 0.60
C ILE A 195 9.19 10.45 0.11
N SER A 196 10.04 9.91 0.98
CA SER A 196 10.94 8.84 0.55
C SER A 196 10.20 7.51 0.34
N PHE A 197 10.82 6.56 -0.34
CA PHE A 197 10.31 5.19 -0.42
C PHE A 197 10.12 4.56 0.96
N GLU A 198 11.10 4.68 1.85
CA GLU A 198 11.09 4.12 3.20
C GLU A 198 9.97 4.71 4.06
N GLU A 199 9.81 6.03 4.05
CA GLU A 199 8.73 6.69 4.80
C GLU A 199 7.35 6.28 4.26
N MET A 200 7.21 6.20 2.94
CA MET A 200 5.97 5.76 2.32
C MET A 200 5.66 4.29 2.63
N LEU A 201 6.66 3.41 2.66
CA LEU A 201 6.49 2.01 3.08
C LEU A 201 5.97 1.92 4.51
N GLU A 202 6.56 2.70 5.42
CA GLU A 202 6.12 2.75 6.81
C GLU A 202 4.69 3.27 6.94
N MET A 203 4.34 4.35 6.23
CA MET A 203 2.97 4.88 6.22
C MET A 203 1.95 3.90 5.63
N ALA A 204 2.27 3.28 4.48
CA ALA A 204 1.39 2.35 3.79
C ALA A 204 1.13 1.09 4.63
N SER A 205 2.15 0.59 5.34
CA SER A 205 2.02 -0.58 6.23
C SER A 205 1.04 -0.36 7.39
N LEU A 206 0.85 0.90 7.79
CA LEU A 206 0.03 1.31 8.93
C LEU A 206 -1.34 1.84 8.53
N GLY A 207 -1.80 1.53 7.31
CA GLY A 207 -3.16 1.86 6.90
C GLY A 207 -3.32 3.23 6.25
N ALA A 208 -2.23 3.90 5.83
CA ALA A 208 -2.33 4.94 4.81
C ALA A 208 -2.77 4.28 3.48
N LYS A 209 -4.09 4.12 3.29
CA LYS A 209 -4.71 3.36 2.18
C LYS A 209 -4.53 3.98 0.78
N VAL A 210 -3.63 4.94 0.64
CA VAL A 210 -3.39 5.71 -0.58
C VAL A 210 -2.64 4.89 -1.62
N LEU A 211 -1.68 4.06 -1.17
CA LEU A 211 -0.90 3.18 -2.02
C LEU A 211 -0.75 1.80 -1.41
N GLN A 212 -0.60 0.81 -2.28
CA GLN A 212 -0.35 -0.55 -1.84
C GLN A 212 1.16 -0.78 -1.58
N VAL A 213 1.49 -1.44 -0.48
CA VAL A 213 2.88 -1.61 0.00
C VAL A 213 3.80 -2.22 -1.09
N ARG A 214 3.36 -3.29 -1.77
CA ARG A 214 4.16 -3.96 -2.81
C ARG A 214 4.44 -3.08 -4.02
N SER A 215 3.57 -2.12 -4.36
CA SER A 215 3.88 -1.16 -5.42
C SER A 215 4.99 -0.19 -5.00
N VAL A 216 5.01 0.22 -3.73
CA VAL A 216 6.07 1.08 -3.19
C VAL A 216 7.39 0.31 -3.10
N GLU A 217 7.36 -0.95 -2.64
CA GLU A 217 8.54 -1.82 -2.60
C GLU A 217 9.16 -1.98 -3.99
N LEU A 218 8.33 -2.26 -5.00
CA LEU A 218 8.80 -2.42 -6.36
C LEU A 218 9.35 -1.10 -6.93
N ALA A 219 8.73 0.03 -6.59
CA ALA A 219 9.19 1.34 -7.01
C ALA A 219 10.56 1.66 -6.41
N MET A 220 10.77 1.32 -5.13
CA MET A 220 12.06 1.45 -4.44
C MET A 220 13.14 0.59 -5.10
N VAL A 221 12.88 -0.71 -5.32
CA VAL A 221 13.85 -1.65 -5.90
C VAL A 221 14.31 -1.20 -7.29
N HIS A 222 13.39 -0.69 -8.10
CA HIS A 222 13.68 -0.25 -9.47
C HIS A 222 13.91 1.25 -9.62
N ARG A 223 13.90 2.01 -8.51
CA ARG A 223 14.01 3.48 -8.47
C ARG A 223 13.05 4.19 -9.42
N VAL A 224 11.80 3.72 -9.47
CA VAL A 224 10.73 4.31 -10.27
C VAL A 224 10.14 5.50 -9.53
N ARG A 225 10.37 6.71 -10.04
CA ARG A 225 9.72 7.94 -9.56
C ARG A 225 8.21 7.78 -9.65
N THR A 226 7.54 7.79 -8.50
CA THR A 226 6.10 7.51 -8.44
C THR A 226 5.34 8.70 -7.88
N PHE A 227 4.33 9.19 -8.58
CA PHE A 227 3.48 10.28 -8.11
C PHE A 227 2.12 9.75 -7.64
N VAL A 228 1.66 10.20 -6.49
CA VAL A 228 0.25 10.06 -6.09
C VAL A 228 -0.50 11.31 -6.48
N ARG A 229 -1.59 11.14 -7.24
CA ARG A 229 -2.36 12.24 -7.83
C ARG A 229 -3.86 11.96 -7.78
N SER A 230 -4.68 13.00 -7.90
CA SER A 230 -6.13 12.87 -8.01
C SER A 230 -6.56 12.79 -9.47
N SER A 231 -7.41 11.83 -9.80
CA SER A 231 -8.09 11.80 -11.12
C SER A 231 -9.26 12.77 -11.21
N PHE A 232 -9.66 13.38 -10.09
CA PHE A 232 -10.80 14.29 -9.98
C PHE A 232 -10.40 15.72 -10.31
N ASP A 233 -9.11 16.03 -10.26
CA ASP A 233 -8.57 17.31 -10.68
C ASP A 233 -8.72 17.46 -12.20
N ASP A 234 -8.90 18.72 -12.65
CA ASP A 234 -8.99 19.01 -14.07
C ASP A 234 -7.66 18.68 -14.76
N PRO A 235 -7.66 17.92 -15.88
CA PRO A 235 -6.46 17.70 -16.69
C PRO A 235 -5.69 18.97 -17.04
N ASP A 236 -6.39 20.10 -17.18
CA ASP A 236 -5.85 21.40 -17.59
C ASP A 236 -5.54 22.32 -16.38
N ALA A 237 -5.56 21.77 -15.16
CA ALA A 237 -5.24 22.53 -13.95
C ALA A 237 -3.80 23.10 -13.96
N PRO A 238 -3.54 24.22 -13.25
CA PRO A 238 -2.20 24.79 -13.17
C PRO A 238 -1.15 23.80 -12.69
N GLY A 239 0.04 23.82 -13.30
CA GLY A 239 1.16 22.94 -12.96
C GLY A 239 1.12 21.56 -13.60
N MET A 240 0.01 21.14 -14.22
CA MET A 240 -0.10 19.83 -14.87
C MET A 240 0.91 19.66 -16.03
N GLY A 241 1.41 20.75 -16.63
CA GLY A 241 2.46 20.70 -17.66
C GLY A 241 3.88 20.42 -17.13
N ASP A 242 4.10 20.40 -15.81
CA ASP A 242 5.42 20.08 -15.26
C ASP A 242 5.71 18.58 -15.40
N LEU A 243 6.71 18.25 -16.21
CA LEU A 243 7.15 16.89 -16.43
C LEU A 243 7.91 16.31 -15.22
N LEU A 244 8.62 17.16 -14.48
CA LEU A 244 9.52 16.72 -13.42
C LEU A 244 8.83 16.68 -12.07
N ASN A 245 7.94 17.65 -11.81
CA ASN A 245 7.22 17.84 -10.55
C ASN A 245 5.75 18.24 -10.79
N PRO A 246 4.94 17.40 -11.45
CA PRO A 246 3.51 17.65 -11.54
C PRO A 246 2.84 17.74 -10.17
N PRO A 247 1.63 18.35 -10.07
CA PRO A 247 0.85 18.37 -8.83
C PRO A 247 0.61 16.96 -8.28
N GLY A 248 0.84 16.81 -6.98
CA GLY A 248 0.69 15.55 -6.26
C GLY A 248 1.73 15.42 -5.15
N THR A 249 1.98 14.18 -4.75
CA THR A 249 3.14 13.83 -3.91
C THR A 249 4.07 12.92 -4.69
N LEU A 250 5.35 13.31 -4.80
CA LEU A 250 6.41 12.46 -5.35
C LEU A 250 6.93 11.50 -4.29
N ILE A 251 7.02 10.22 -4.66
CA ILE A 251 7.72 9.18 -3.91
C ILE A 251 9.02 8.88 -4.65
N CYS A 252 10.14 9.11 -3.97
CA CYS A 252 11.47 9.06 -4.56
C CYS A 252 12.52 8.54 -3.57
N ASP A 253 13.76 8.44 -4.03
CA ASP A 253 14.91 8.17 -3.17
C ASP A 253 15.11 9.32 -2.16
N GLU A 254 15.65 8.99 -0.98
CA GLU A 254 15.89 9.95 0.11
C GLU A 254 16.78 11.11 -0.33
N GLU A 255 17.77 10.87 -1.20
CA GLU A 255 18.73 11.89 -1.65
C GLU A 255 18.10 13.02 -2.49
N GLU A 256 16.88 12.82 -3.00
CA GLU A 256 16.13 13.86 -3.73
C GLU A 256 15.40 14.86 -2.82
N ILE A 257 15.42 14.61 -1.50
CA ILE A 257 14.74 15.40 -0.47
C ILE A 257 15.79 16.25 0.26
N VAL A 258 15.94 17.51 -0.19
CA VAL A 258 16.99 18.43 0.30
C VAL A 258 16.75 18.86 1.75
N GLU A 259 15.50 19.17 2.11
CA GLU A 259 15.12 19.53 3.48
C GLU A 259 14.34 18.38 4.12
N GLN A 260 14.99 17.64 5.01
CA GLN A 260 14.36 16.56 5.75
C GLN A 260 13.71 17.11 7.02
N GLN A 261 12.38 16.96 7.15
CA GLN A 261 11.71 17.19 8.42
C GLN A 261 12.12 16.10 9.41
N VAL A 262 12.13 16.44 10.71
CA VAL A 262 12.42 15.46 11.77
C VAL A 262 11.36 14.36 11.77
N VAL A 263 10.10 14.75 11.62
CA VAL A 263 8.94 13.88 11.47
C VAL A 263 8.23 14.31 10.20
N THR A 264 7.91 13.36 9.33
CA THR A 264 7.24 13.59 8.05
C THR A 264 5.73 13.36 8.17
N GLY A 265 5.32 12.41 9.02
CA GLY A 265 3.91 12.13 9.18
C GLY A 265 3.55 11.26 10.39
N ILE A 266 2.25 11.23 10.67
CA ILE A 266 1.62 10.39 11.69
C ILE A 266 0.66 9.43 11.00
N ALA A 267 0.90 8.13 11.16
CA ALA A 267 0.03 7.06 10.68
C ALA A 267 -0.65 6.36 11.85
N TYR A 268 -1.74 5.65 11.60
CA TYR A 268 -2.43 4.90 12.64
C TYR A 268 -3.19 3.70 12.07
N ALA A 269 -3.20 2.60 12.83
CA ALA A 269 -4.05 1.44 12.59
C ALA A 269 -5.05 1.30 13.74
N LYS A 270 -6.33 1.14 13.38
CA LYS A 270 -7.42 0.82 14.30
C LYS A 270 -7.65 -0.69 14.32
N ASP A 271 -8.48 -1.13 15.26
CA ASP A 271 -8.93 -2.52 15.37
C ASP A 271 -7.77 -3.49 15.56
N GLU A 272 -6.74 -3.08 16.31
CA GLU A 272 -5.65 -3.93 16.75
C GLU A 272 -6.03 -4.61 18.07
N ALA A 273 -5.47 -5.78 18.31
CA ALA A 273 -5.58 -6.50 19.57
C ALA A 273 -4.22 -6.91 20.08
N GLN A 274 -3.97 -6.70 21.36
CA GLN A 274 -2.77 -7.14 22.05
C GLN A 274 -2.97 -8.55 22.55
N ILE A 275 -1.97 -9.42 22.35
CA ILE A 275 -1.87 -10.74 22.98
C ILE A 275 -0.55 -10.80 23.73
N SER A 276 -0.60 -11.15 25.02
CA SER A 276 0.57 -11.29 25.89
C SER A 276 0.64 -12.70 26.45
N LEU A 277 1.73 -13.40 26.13
CA LEU A 277 2.13 -14.67 26.74
C LEU A 277 3.07 -14.38 27.90
N ARG A 278 2.65 -14.78 29.11
CA ARG A 278 3.40 -14.53 30.34
C ARG A 278 4.28 -15.72 30.69
N ARG A 279 5.49 -15.41 31.17
CA ARG A 279 6.43 -16.38 31.75
C ARG A 279 6.74 -17.55 30.80
N VAL A 280 7.02 -17.21 29.54
CA VAL A 280 7.48 -18.18 28.54
C VAL A 280 8.95 -18.48 28.79
N GLY A 281 9.41 -19.71 28.54
CA GLY A 281 10.83 -20.05 28.70
C GLY A 281 11.74 -19.21 27.79
N ASP A 282 12.76 -18.56 28.34
CA ASP A 282 13.72 -17.77 27.56
C ASP A 282 14.82 -18.69 27.00
N ARG A 283 14.49 -19.37 25.89
CA ARG A 283 15.39 -20.30 25.21
C ARG A 283 15.26 -20.18 23.69
N PRO A 284 16.32 -20.49 22.93
CA PRO A 284 16.25 -20.52 21.47
C PRO A 284 15.09 -21.39 20.97
N GLY A 285 14.36 -20.89 19.98
CA GLY A 285 13.27 -21.60 19.32
C GLY A 285 11.86 -21.30 19.87
N VAL A 286 11.73 -20.64 21.03
CA VAL A 286 10.41 -20.33 21.59
C VAL A 286 9.61 -19.36 20.72
N ALA A 287 10.24 -18.27 20.26
CA ALA A 287 9.59 -17.35 19.32
C ALA A 287 9.16 -18.06 18.02
N ALA A 288 9.99 -18.98 17.49
CA ALA A 288 9.64 -19.77 16.32
C ALA A 288 8.45 -20.71 16.57
N GLY A 289 8.39 -21.35 17.73
CA GLY A 289 7.27 -22.20 18.15
C GLY A 289 5.96 -21.43 18.37
N ILE A 290 6.02 -20.10 18.53
CA ILE A 290 4.84 -19.25 18.67
C ILE A 290 4.43 -18.68 17.31
N PHE A 291 5.34 -18.03 16.60
CA PHE A 291 5.01 -17.31 15.37
C PHE A 291 4.91 -18.20 14.12
N GLY A 292 5.61 -19.34 14.08
CA GLY A 292 5.49 -20.30 12.98
C GLY A 292 4.05 -20.81 12.81
N PRO A 293 3.42 -21.37 13.86
CA PRO A 293 2.04 -21.84 13.79
C PRO A 293 1.01 -20.74 13.53
N LEU A 294 1.24 -19.52 14.03
CA LEU A 294 0.39 -18.36 13.70
C LEU A 294 0.47 -18.02 12.20
N ALA A 295 1.68 -18.05 11.63
CA ALA A 295 1.88 -17.82 10.20
C ALA A 295 1.25 -18.92 9.34
N GLU A 296 1.39 -20.21 9.72
CA GLU A 296 0.72 -21.34 9.05
C GLU A 296 -0.81 -21.21 9.08
N ALA A 297 -1.34 -20.63 10.16
CA ALA A 297 -2.75 -20.31 10.26
C ALA A 297 -3.15 -19.06 9.46
N ASN A 298 -2.24 -18.41 8.72
CA ASN A 298 -2.46 -17.14 8.03
C ASN A 298 -2.94 -16.01 8.96
N ILE A 299 -2.35 -15.90 10.15
CA ILE A 299 -2.60 -14.80 11.09
C ILE A 299 -1.50 -13.77 10.90
N ASN A 300 -1.88 -12.52 10.59
CA ASN A 300 -0.92 -11.45 10.43
C ASN A 300 -0.52 -10.91 11.81
N VAL A 301 0.73 -11.16 12.21
CA VAL A 301 1.29 -10.65 13.45
C VAL A 301 2.06 -9.37 13.15
N ASP A 302 1.81 -8.33 13.95
CA ASP A 302 2.55 -7.07 13.89
C ASP A 302 3.35 -6.86 15.19
N MET A 303 3.42 -5.65 15.77
CA MET A 303 4.32 -5.24 16.87
C MET A 303 4.73 -6.41 17.77
N ILE A 304 5.99 -6.86 17.73
CA ILE A 304 6.50 -7.91 18.62
C ILE A 304 7.36 -7.24 19.70
N VAL A 305 7.01 -7.48 20.96
CA VAL A 305 7.71 -6.95 22.15
C VAL A 305 8.06 -8.12 23.04
N GLN A 306 9.37 -8.35 23.22
CA GLN A 306 9.89 -9.31 24.18
C GLN A 306 10.67 -8.55 25.25
N ASN A 307 10.26 -8.69 26.51
CA ASN A 307 10.99 -8.11 27.63
C ASN A 307 11.88 -9.17 28.27
N ILE A 308 13.12 -8.79 28.58
CA ILE A 308 14.07 -9.66 29.29
C ILE A 308 13.67 -9.71 30.77
N SER A 309 13.59 -10.90 31.38
CA SER A 309 13.37 -11.02 32.83
C SER A 309 14.64 -10.76 33.62
N GLU A 310 14.49 -10.46 34.92
CA GLU A 310 15.62 -10.31 35.85
C GLU A 310 16.46 -11.60 36.03
N ASP A 311 15.86 -12.78 35.83
CA ASP A 311 16.52 -14.07 36.05
C ASP A 311 17.04 -14.76 34.77
N GLY A 312 16.73 -14.19 33.59
CA GLY A 312 17.11 -14.72 32.27
C GLY A 312 16.55 -16.10 31.93
N LYS A 313 15.58 -16.60 32.70
CA LYS A 313 14.98 -17.93 32.50
C LYS A 313 13.60 -17.86 31.86
N LEU A 314 12.88 -16.78 32.13
CA LEU A 314 11.52 -16.58 31.65
C LEU A 314 11.44 -15.24 30.92
N THR A 315 10.44 -15.07 30.07
CA THR A 315 10.22 -13.81 29.36
C THR A 315 8.73 -13.64 29.11
N ASP A 316 8.32 -12.38 29.01
CA ASP A 316 6.97 -12.06 28.54
C ASP A 316 7.08 -11.68 27.07
N MET A 317 6.23 -12.30 26.26
CA MET A 317 6.16 -12.02 24.83
C MET A 317 4.80 -11.45 24.50
N THR A 318 4.79 -10.21 24.04
CA THR A 318 3.59 -9.48 23.66
C THR A 318 3.63 -9.20 22.18
N PHE A 319 2.51 -9.42 21.49
CA PHE A 319 2.39 -9.04 20.10
C PHE A 319 0.99 -8.51 19.77
N THR A 320 0.85 -7.97 18.56
CA THR A 320 -0.46 -7.49 18.07
C THR A 320 -0.92 -8.27 16.86
N VAL A 321 -2.24 -8.41 16.74
CA VAL A 321 -2.94 -9.00 15.60
C VAL A 321 -4.18 -8.16 15.28
N PRO A 322 -4.72 -8.21 14.05
CA PRO A 322 -6.03 -7.67 13.76
C PRO A 322 -7.08 -8.23 14.73
N SER A 323 -7.99 -7.38 15.22
CA SER A 323 -9.01 -7.76 16.20
C SER A 323 -9.89 -8.92 15.72
N GLY A 324 -10.11 -9.03 14.41
CA GLY A 324 -10.86 -10.15 13.81
C GLY A 324 -10.15 -11.50 13.87
N ASP A 325 -8.83 -11.53 14.09
CA ASP A 325 -8.02 -12.74 14.15
C ASP A 325 -7.75 -13.22 15.59
N VAL A 326 -8.21 -12.49 16.61
CA VAL A 326 -7.92 -12.77 18.03
C VAL A 326 -8.35 -14.17 18.44
N ASP A 327 -9.60 -14.53 18.20
CA ASP A 327 -10.13 -15.84 18.62
C ASP A 327 -9.38 -16.99 17.93
N LYS A 328 -9.03 -16.79 16.66
CA LYS A 328 -8.25 -17.74 15.88
C LYS A 328 -6.82 -17.86 16.41
N ALA A 329 -6.18 -16.76 16.77
CA ALA A 329 -4.86 -16.74 17.38
C ALA A 329 -4.85 -17.44 18.74
N LEU A 330 -5.82 -17.13 19.61
CA LEU A 330 -5.97 -17.76 20.91
C LEU A 330 -6.19 -19.27 20.79
N ALA A 331 -7.00 -19.72 19.83
CA ALA A 331 -7.21 -21.14 19.59
C ALA A 331 -5.93 -21.88 19.15
N VAL A 332 -5.08 -21.23 18.35
CA VAL A 332 -3.76 -21.78 17.96
C VAL A 332 -2.83 -21.87 19.18
N LEU A 333 -2.75 -20.80 19.97
CA LEU A 333 -1.87 -20.72 21.13
C LEU A 333 -2.29 -21.66 22.26
N ASP A 334 -3.59 -21.87 22.47
CA ASP A 334 -4.10 -22.79 23.49
C ASP A 334 -3.72 -24.24 23.19
N ARG A 335 -3.86 -24.65 21.91
CA ARG A 335 -3.44 -25.98 21.45
C ARG A 335 -1.95 -26.25 21.65
N LEU A 336 -1.13 -25.20 21.60
CA LEU A 336 0.33 -25.27 21.70
C LEU A 336 0.85 -24.95 23.10
N LYS A 337 -0.03 -24.77 24.09
CA LYS A 337 0.35 -24.35 25.45
C LYS A 337 1.42 -25.23 26.08
N ALA A 338 1.31 -26.55 25.94
CA ALA A 338 2.26 -27.49 26.51
C ALA A 338 3.65 -27.43 25.85
N GLU A 339 3.70 -27.12 24.56
CA GLU A 339 4.95 -27.03 23.79
C GLU A 339 5.67 -25.69 24.03
N ILE A 340 4.91 -24.60 24.00
CA ILE A 340 5.40 -23.25 24.24
C ILE A 340 5.78 -23.06 25.73
N GLY A 341 4.97 -23.60 26.63
CA GLY A 341 5.21 -23.55 28.08
C GLY A 341 4.95 -22.20 28.72
N TYR A 342 3.91 -21.47 28.28
CA TYR A 342 3.50 -20.21 28.92
C TYR A 342 2.51 -20.46 30.07
N ASP A 343 2.55 -19.61 31.10
CA ASP A 343 1.67 -19.73 32.27
C ASP A 343 0.26 -19.21 31.95
N VAL A 344 0.20 -17.97 31.43
CA VAL A 344 -1.04 -17.23 31.15
C VAL A 344 -0.96 -16.58 29.78
N VAL A 345 -2.04 -16.66 29.03
CA VAL A 345 -2.29 -15.84 27.84
C VAL A 345 -3.31 -14.77 28.21
N GLN A 346 -2.98 -13.51 27.94
CA GLN A 346 -3.87 -12.36 28.09
C GLN A 346 -4.13 -11.79 26.71
N SER A 347 -5.35 -11.33 26.47
CA SER A 347 -5.66 -10.58 25.25
C SER A 347 -6.54 -9.38 25.57
N GLU A 348 -6.33 -8.31 24.83
CA GLU A 348 -7.11 -7.07 24.93
C GLU A 348 -7.33 -6.53 23.51
N ALA A 349 -8.58 -6.49 23.07
CA ALA A 349 -8.98 -5.96 21.77
C ALA A 349 -9.39 -4.49 21.85
N GLY A 350 -9.68 -3.86 20.70
CA GLY A 350 -10.11 -2.47 20.65
C GLY A 350 -8.99 -1.48 20.91
N MET A 351 -7.76 -1.86 20.58
CA MET A 351 -6.58 -1.02 20.65
C MET A 351 -6.36 -0.31 19.32
N SER A 352 -5.58 0.76 19.37
CA SER A 352 -5.07 1.45 18.20
C SER A 352 -3.57 1.63 18.32
N LYS A 353 -2.90 1.47 17.19
CA LYS A 353 -1.48 1.74 17.02
C LYS A 353 -1.35 3.09 16.34
N VAL A 354 -0.62 4.01 16.96
CA VAL A 354 -0.30 5.33 16.39
C VAL A 354 1.20 5.41 16.21
N SER A 355 1.64 5.80 15.03
CA SER A 355 3.06 5.82 14.68
C SER A 355 3.52 7.18 14.19
N VAL A 356 4.66 7.61 14.71
CA VAL A 356 5.40 8.80 14.27
C VAL A 356 6.45 8.31 13.28
N ILE A 357 6.49 8.89 12.07
CA ILE A 357 7.36 8.46 10.97
C ILE A 357 8.16 9.64 10.46
N GLY A 358 9.46 9.47 10.27
CA GLY A 358 10.32 10.44 9.61
C GLY A 358 11.77 9.98 9.54
N ILE A 359 12.41 10.17 8.39
CA ILE A 359 13.84 9.84 8.22
C ILE A 359 14.74 10.67 9.13
N GLY A 360 14.37 11.93 9.37
CA GLY A 360 15.11 12.82 10.26
C GLY A 360 15.25 12.30 11.70
N MET A 361 14.46 11.29 12.10
CA MET A 361 14.57 10.62 13.39
C MET A 361 15.92 9.94 13.61
N ARG A 362 16.63 9.52 12.54
CA ARG A 362 17.97 8.90 12.63
C ARG A 362 19.02 9.83 13.24
N SER A 363 18.90 11.12 12.97
CA SER A 363 19.90 12.14 13.29
C SER A 363 19.47 13.09 14.42
N HIS A 364 18.21 13.02 14.87
CA HIS A 364 17.65 13.92 15.89
C HIS A 364 17.28 13.19 17.17
N ALA A 365 17.96 13.52 18.27
CA ALA A 365 17.60 13.04 19.59
C ALA A 365 16.32 13.74 20.10
N GLY A 366 15.55 13.05 20.96
CA GLY A 366 14.42 13.63 21.68
C GLY A 366 13.05 13.53 21.01
N VAL A 367 12.95 12.90 19.82
CA VAL A 367 11.66 12.65 19.14
C VAL A 367 10.75 11.81 20.05
N ALA A 368 11.20 10.63 20.49
CA ALA A 368 10.42 9.77 21.39
C ALA A 368 9.97 10.47 22.68
N ALA A 369 10.88 11.21 23.33
CA ALA A 369 10.57 11.95 24.55
C ALA A 369 9.46 12.99 24.34
N THR A 370 9.47 13.67 23.19
CA THR A 370 8.44 14.64 22.80
C THR A 370 7.08 13.95 22.63
N ALA A 371 7.01 12.82 21.92
CA ALA A 371 5.78 12.05 21.78
C ALA A 371 5.23 11.59 23.13
N PHE A 372 6.05 10.96 23.97
CA PHE A 372 5.58 10.41 25.25
C PHE A 372 5.10 11.48 26.21
N LYS A 373 5.81 12.62 26.27
CA LYS A 373 5.36 13.77 27.05
C LYS A 373 4.02 14.30 26.54
N ALA A 374 3.86 14.46 25.22
CA ALA A 374 2.64 14.98 24.63
C ALA A 374 1.42 14.06 24.90
N LEU A 375 1.60 12.75 24.85
CA LEU A 375 0.57 11.78 25.19
C LEU A 375 0.25 11.79 26.70
N ALA A 376 1.27 11.88 27.56
CA ALA A 376 1.10 11.97 29.01
C ALA A 376 0.33 13.24 29.43
N ASP A 377 0.62 14.39 28.81
CA ASP A 377 -0.10 15.66 29.04
C ASP A 377 -1.59 15.58 28.67
N LYS A 378 -1.99 14.58 27.87
CA LYS A 378 -3.38 14.25 27.51
C LYS A 378 -3.95 13.07 28.30
N ALA A 379 -3.23 12.57 29.30
CA ALA A 379 -3.57 11.38 30.07
C ALA A 379 -3.82 10.12 29.21
N ILE A 380 -3.13 10.01 28.08
CA ILE A 380 -3.20 8.83 27.20
C ILE A 380 -2.18 7.81 27.69
N ASN A 381 -2.66 6.67 28.17
CA ASN A 381 -1.80 5.59 28.63
C ASN A 381 -1.15 4.84 27.46
N ILE A 382 0.14 4.53 27.58
CA ILE A 382 0.90 3.78 26.58
C ILE A 382 0.92 2.31 26.99
N ARG A 383 0.40 1.43 26.12
CA ARG A 383 0.34 -0.03 26.36
C ARG A 383 1.61 -0.75 25.91
N ALA A 384 2.18 -0.33 24.78
CA ALA A 384 3.39 -0.90 24.23
C ALA A 384 4.08 0.12 23.30
N ILE A 385 5.38 -0.04 23.13
CA ILE A 385 6.21 0.78 22.24
C ILE A 385 7.05 -0.16 21.39
N THR A 386 7.09 0.08 20.08
CA THR A 386 8.09 -0.48 19.17
C THR A 386 8.72 0.62 18.35
N THR A 387 9.94 0.41 17.87
CA THR A 387 10.67 1.40 17.08
C THR A 387 11.40 0.74 15.91
N SER A 388 11.49 1.46 14.79
CA SER A 388 12.50 1.24 13.74
C SER A 388 13.43 2.47 13.70
N GLU A 389 14.33 2.54 12.72
CA GLU A 389 15.22 3.70 12.56
C GLU A 389 14.48 5.01 12.26
N ILE A 390 13.30 4.92 11.62
CA ILE A 390 12.54 6.06 11.11
C ILE A 390 11.09 6.08 11.60
N LYS A 391 10.75 5.23 12.59
CA LYS A 391 9.39 5.05 13.08
C LYS A 391 9.37 4.75 14.57
N ILE A 392 8.46 5.39 15.32
CA ILE A 392 8.06 4.96 16.67
C ILE A 392 6.58 4.61 16.62
N SER A 393 6.20 3.39 17.00
CA SER A 393 4.81 2.94 17.09
C SER A 393 4.40 2.77 18.55
N ILE A 394 3.25 3.34 18.88
CA ILE A 394 2.72 3.42 20.25
C ILE A 394 1.34 2.78 20.24
N LEU A 395 1.17 1.74 21.04
CA LEU A 395 -0.12 1.09 21.24
C LEU A 395 -0.89 1.80 22.36
N ILE A 396 -2.13 2.20 22.09
CA ILE A 396 -3.01 2.94 23.00
C ILE A 396 -4.44 2.37 22.92
N ASP A 397 -5.29 2.71 23.90
CA ASP A 397 -6.71 2.32 23.83
C ASP A 397 -7.40 3.04 22.66
N GLY A 398 -8.21 2.30 21.90
CA GLY A 398 -8.84 2.76 20.66
C GLY A 398 -9.61 4.09 20.74
N PRO A 399 -10.35 4.40 21.82
CA PRO A 399 -11.05 5.67 21.98
C PRO A 399 -10.14 6.91 21.92
N TYR A 400 -8.85 6.77 22.24
CA TYR A 400 -7.89 7.89 22.22
C TYR A 400 -7.22 8.13 20.86
N THR A 401 -7.52 7.32 19.83
CA THR A 401 -6.85 7.38 18.51
C THR A 401 -6.80 8.80 17.95
N GLU A 402 -7.96 9.45 17.81
CA GLU A 402 -8.03 10.78 17.19
C GLU A 402 -7.31 11.83 18.02
N LEU A 403 -7.46 11.78 19.35
CA LEU A 403 -6.78 12.70 20.25
C LEU A 403 -5.26 12.54 20.17
N ALA A 404 -4.76 11.30 20.13
CA ALA A 404 -3.34 10.99 20.01
C ALA A 404 -2.78 11.49 18.67
N VAL A 405 -3.45 11.18 17.56
CA VAL A 405 -3.03 11.62 16.21
C VAL A 405 -2.95 13.15 16.14
N ARG A 406 -4.00 13.88 16.55
CA ARG A 406 -4.00 15.35 16.54
C ARG A 406 -2.91 15.96 17.45
N THR A 407 -2.72 15.35 18.63
CA THR A 407 -1.71 15.81 19.59
C THR A 407 -0.30 15.65 19.04
N LEU A 408 0.01 14.48 18.46
CA LEU A 408 1.31 14.21 17.85
C LEU A 408 1.52 15.05 16.59
N HIS A 409 0.48 15.24 15.78
CA HIS A 409 0.56 16.10 14.60
C HIS A 409 0.95 17.54 14.95
N SER A 410 0.32 18.11 15.97
CA SER A 410 0.60 19.49 16.39
C SER A 410 1.94 19.65 17.12
N VAL A 411 2.36 18.70 17.97
CA VAL A 411 3.63 18.82 18.72
C VAL A 411 4.85 18.80 17.81
N TYR A 412 4.77 18.10 16.67
CA TYR A 412 5.82 18.08 15.66
C TYR A 412 5.69 19.19 14.62
N GLY A 413 4.74 20.11 14.78
CA GLY A 413 4.55 21.23 13.86
C GLY A 413 4.07 20.81 12.47
N LEU A 414 3.47 19.63 12.32
CA LEU A 414 2.94 19.15 11.04
C LEU A 414 1.69 19.95 10.60
N ASP A 415 1.18 20.81 11.47
CA ASP A 415 0.14 21.81 11.22
C ASP A 415 0.68 23.22 10.89
N LYS A 416 2.01 23.44 10.92
CA LYS A 416 2.67 24.75 10.73
C LYS A 416 3.64 24.76 9.54
N GLN A 417 3.36 25.65 8.58
CA GLN A 417 4.13 26.10 7.40
C GLN A 417 4.88 25.10 6.51
#